data_AF-A0A494VT10-F1
#
_entry.id   AF-A0A494VT10-F1
#
_cell.length_a   1.000
_cell.length_b   1.000
_cell.length_c   1.000
_cell.angle_alpha   90.00
_cell.angle_beta   90.00
_cell.angle_gamma   90.00
#
_symmetry.space_group_name_H-M   'P 1'
#
loop_
_entity.id
_entity.type
_entity.pdbx_description
1 polymer ?
#
loop_
_entity_poly.entity_id
_entity_poly.type
_entity_poly.pdbx_seq_one_letter_code
_entity_poly.pdbx_strand_id
1 'polypeptide(L)'
;MLHEKIKQATTSLHNQLEQNMFVGQIMDGSLTFEQYLIILHLNYGIHLAAEGFLFGGLSNALQQKLDITNRIKLPALLKDLEEINTNMSPDIEGPPPNYIDLSSDAAILGAMYVLEGATLGGNVIVKRLKTNEHLVPRNLNYHYYQVYGDQLGAKWKQFLEVLNEIPETEHQTAIDSAVRLFERMTSNKVAVKTVTVTLVPPPPVGF
;
A
#
# COMPACT_ATOMS: atom_id res chain seq x y z
N MET A 1 -11.31 21.56 -0.36
CA MET A 1 -11.66 20.14 -0.19
C MET A 1 -10.60 19.47 0.68
N LEU A 2 -10.98 18.54 1.54
CA LEU A 2 -10.06 17.91 2.51
C LEU A 2 -8.89 17.21 1.83
N HIS A 3 -9.13 16.45 0.76
CA HIS A 3 -8.08 15.70 0.07
C HIS A 3 -6.90 16.57 -0.43
N GLU A 4 -7.17 17.80 -0.88
CA GLU A 4 -6.11 18.74 -1.27
C GLU A 4 -5.30 19.22 -0.07
N LYS A 5 -5.94 19.41 1.09
CA LYS A 5 -5.24 19.74 2.36
C LYS A 5 -4.33 18.59 2.78
N ILE A 6 -4.81 17.34 2.71
CA ILE A 6 -3.99 16.14 3.01
C ILE A 6 -2.82 16.03 2.02
N LYS A 7 -3.07 16.19 0.72
CA LYS A 7 -2.03 16.16 -0.32
C LYS A 7 -0.94 17.19 -0.05
N GLN A 8 -1.34 18.43 0.26
CA GLN A 8 -0.39 19.51 0.58
C GLN A 8 0.43 19.18 1.84
N ALA A 9 -0.22 18.70 2.90
CA ALA A 9 0.44 18.36 4.16
C ALA A 9 1.43 17.17 4.03
N THR A 10 1.17 16.25 3.10
CA THR A 10 1.94 15.00 2.94
C THR A 10 2.93 15.04 1.77
N THR A 11 3.05 16.15 1.04
CA THR A 11 3.86 16.24 -0.19
C THR A 11 5.33 15.86 0.01
N SER A 12 5.98 16.36 1.07
CA SER A 12 7.39 16.05 1.33
C SER A 12 7.60 14.56 1.68
N LEU A 13 6.72 14.01 2.52
CA LEU A 13 6.76 12.60 2.91
C LEU A 13 6.44 11.67 1.73
N HIS A 14 5.52 12.05 0.86
CA HIS A 14 5.23 11.33 -0.38
C HIS A 14 6.48 11.25 -1.27
N ASN A 15 7.14 12.37 -1.52
CA ASN A 15 8.36 12.41 -2.33
C ASN A 15 9.49 11.57 -1.70
N GLN A 16 9.62 11.60 -0.38
CA GLN A 16 10.57 10.75 0.34
C GLN A 16 10.22 9.26 0.21
N LEU A 17 8.92 8.92 0.31
CA LEU A 17 8.46 7.55 0.15
C LEU A 17 8.73 7.02 -1.26
N GLU A 18 8.54 7.84 -2.30
CA GLU A 18 8.87 7.45 -3.69
C GLU A 18 10.35 7.09 -3.85
N GLN A 19 11.26 7.86 -3.24
CA GLN A 19 12.69 7.52 -3.20
C GLN A 19 12.95 6.23 -2.40
N ASN A 20 12.22 6.03 -1.30
CA ASN A 20 12.32 4.82 -0.50
C ASN A 20 11.85 3.58 -1.25
N MET A 21 10.85 3.74 -2.11
CA MET A 21 10.22 2.68 -2.90
C MET A 21 10.81 2.54 -4.32
N PHE A 22 11.99 3.13 -4.55
CA PHE A 22 12.73 3.02 -5.82
C PHE A 22 11.90 3.40 -7.06
N VAL A 23 11.00 4.38 -6.92
CA VAL A 23 10.11 4.79 -8.02
C VAL A 23 10.91 5.29 -9.22
N GLY A 24 12.03 5.98 -9.00
CA GLY A 24 12.94 6.38 -10.08
C GLY A 24 13.44 5.19 -10.90
N GLN A 25 13.91 4.14 -10.21
CA GLN A 25 14.42 2.91 -10.82
C GLN A 25 13.32 2.08 -11.51
N ILE A 26 12.08 2.14 -11.01
CA ILE A 26 10.93 1.58 -11.72
C ILE A 26 10.76 2.31 -13.06
N MET A 27 10.80 3.65 -13.06
CA MET A 27 10.49 4.45 -14.24
C MET A 27 11.57 4.41 -15.32
N ASP A 28 12.85 4.36 -14.92
CA ASP A 28 13.99 4.28 -15.85
C ASP A 28 14.34 2.84 -16.27
N GLY A 29 13.72 1.82 -15.64
CA GLY A 29 13.91 0.41 -15.98
C GLY A 29 15.12 -0.26 -15.30
N SER A 30 15.81 0.44 -14.39
CA SER A 30 17.00 -0.09 -13.68
C SER A 30 16.68 -0.85 -12.38
N LEU A 31 15.42 -0.97 -11.99
CA LEU A 31 15.02 -1.68 -10.77
C LEU A 31 15.52 -3.13 -10.80
N THR A 32 16.25 -3.55 -9.78
CA THR A 32 16.67 -4.95 -9.63
C THR A 32 15.59 -5.82 -9.00
N PHE A 33 15.72 -7.15 -9.12
CA PHE A 33 14.80 -8.07 -8.46
C PHE A 33 14.83 -7.93 -6.93
N GLU A 34 16.00 -7.73 -6.33
CA GLU A 34 16.16 -7.53 -4.88
C GLU A 34 15.46 -6.25 -4.39
N GLN A 35 15.53 -5.18 -5.17
CA GLN A 35 14.81 -3.94 -4.87
C GLN A 35 13.30 -4.14 -4.97
N TYR A 36 12.83 -4.90 -5.96
CA TYR A 36 11.43 -5.28 -6.09
C TYR A 36 10.94 -6.11 -4.88
N LEU A 37 11.76 -7.05 -4.40
CA LEU A 37 11.46 -7.80 -3.18
C LEU A 37 11.29 -6.88 -1.96
N ILE A 38 12.19 -5.90 -1.79
CA ILE A 38 12.09 -4.92 -0.70
C ILE A 38 10.76 -4.14 -0.78
N ILE A 39 10.38 -3.70 -1.98
CA ILE A 39 9.10 -3.00 -2.21
C ILE A 39 7.91 -3.87 -1.79
N LEU A 40 7.89 -5.14 -2.23
CA LEU A 40 6.81 -6.07 -1.87
C LEU A 40 6.72 -6.28 -0.36
N HIS A 41 7.84 -6.49 0.33
CA HIS A 41 7.85 -6.70 1.79
C HIS A 41 7.41 -5.44 2.56
N LEU A 42 7.80 -4.25 2.10
CA LEU A 42 7.36 -2.99 2.71
C LEU A 42 5.85 -2.77 2.53
N ASN A 43 5.33 -3.00 1.33
CA ASN A 43 3.89 -2.92 1.06
C ASN A 43 3.13 -3.98 1.86
N TYR A 44 3.61 -5.23 1.88
CA TYR A 44 3.03 -6.30 2.67
C TYR A 44 2.94 -5.92 4.15
N GLY A 45 4.05 -5.50 4.75
CA GLY A 45 4.09 -5.18 6.17
C GLY A 45 3.15 -4.03 6.56
N ILE A 46 3.02 -3.00 5.71
CA ILE A 46 2.11 -1.89 6.01
C ILE A 46 0.64 -2.30 5.86
N HIS A 47 0.28 -3.03 4.81
CA HIS A 47 -1.10 -3.45 4.58
C HIS A 47 -1.56 -4.46 5.63
N LEU A 48 -0.70 -5.43 5.96
CA LEU A 48 -0.93 -6.39 7.04
C LEU A 48 -1.22 -5.67 8.38
N ALA A 49 -0.41 -4.66 8.71
CA ALA A 49 -0.49 -3.95 9.99
C ALA A 49 -1.60 -2.88 10.07
N ALA A 50 -2.20 -2.48 8.95
CA ALA A 50 -3.12 -1.35 8.89
C ALA A 50 -4.53 -1.74 8.45
N GLU A 51 -4.68 -2.53 7.38
CA GLU A 51 -5.96 -2.72 6.70
C GLU A 51 -7.05 -3.25 7.65
N GLY A 52 -6.76 -4.33 8.38
CA GLY A 52 -7.74 -4.95 9.29
C GLY A 52 -8.26 -3.97 10.36
N PHE A 53 -7.37 -3.20 10.97
CA PHE A 53 -7.74 -2.22 12.00
C PHE A 53 -8.50 -1.03 11.44
N LEU A 54 -8.03 -0.44 10.34
CA LEU A 54 -8.68 0.71 9.72
C LEU A 54 -10.08 0.34 9.21
N PHE A 55 -10.16 -0.77 8.47
CA PHE A 55 -11.41 -1.20 7.84
C PHE A 55 -12.43 -1.69 8.87
N GLY A 56 -11.99 -2.42 9.90
CA GLY A 56 -12.86 -2.84 11.00
C GLY A 56 -13.25 -1.70 11.95
N GLY A 57 -12.47 -0.62 12.01
CA GLY A 57 -12.73 0.54 12.85
C GLY A 57 -13.70 1.56 12.25
N LEU A 58 -13.93 1.53 10.92
CA LEU A 58 -14.91 2.41 10.26
C LEU A 58 -16.33 2.12 10.75
N SER A 59 -17.17 3.14 10.81
CA SER A 59 -18.61 2.94 11.00
C SER A 59 -19.22 2.05 9.90
N ASN A 60 -20.21 1.22 10.26
CA ASN A 60 -20.87 0.29 9.32
C ASN A 60 -21.40 0.99 8.06
N ALA A 61 -21.92 2.22 8.21
CA ALA A 61 -22.41 3.02 7.10
C ALA A 61 -21.30 3.34 6.09
N LEU A 62 -20.11 3.74 6.57
CA LEU A 62 -18.96 3.99 5.71
C LEU A 62 -18.38 2.71 5.13
N GLN A 63 -18.37 1.60 5.89
CA GLN A 63 -17.93 0.32 5.37
C GLN A 63 -18.75 -0.11 4.15
N GLN A 64 -20.09 0.03 4.24
CA GLN A 64 -20.98 -0.24 3.12
C GLN A 64 -20.80 0.78 1.99
N LYS A 65 -20.75 2.08 2.31
CA LYS A 65 -20.63 3.15 1.30
C LYS A 65 -19.35 3.05 0.48
N LEU A 66 -18.26 2.54 1.08
CA LEU A 66 -16.97 2.38 0.42
C LEU A 66 -16.75 0.97 -0.15
N ASP A 67 -17.61 0.00 0.10
CA ASP A 67 -17.43 -1.39 -0.34
C ASP A 67 -16.05 -1.94 0.08
N ILE A 68 -15.78 -1.85 1.39
CA ILE A 68 -14.46 -2.07 1.99
C ILE A 68 -13.87 -3.44 1.68
N THR A 69 -14.68 -4.49 1.56
CA THR A 69 -14.23 -5.83 1.18
C THR A 69 -13.51 -5.85 -0.17
N ASN A 70 -13.94 -5.02 -1.12
CA ASN A 70 -13.30 -4.83 -2.42
C ASN A 70 -12.25 -3.71 -2.42
N ARG A 71 -11.78 -3.29 -1.24
CA ARG A 71 -10.66 -2.37 -1.04
C ARG A 71 -9.50 -2.99 -0.29
N ILE A 72 -9.55 -4.28 0.04
CA ILE A 72 -8.46 -4.97 0.74
C ILE A 72 -7.35 -5.31 -0.28
N LYS A 73 -6.11 -4.85 -0.04
CA LYS A 73 -4.95 -5.08 -0.91
C LYS A 73 -4.14 -6.29 -0.45
N LEU A 74 -4.21 -6.63 0.83
CA LEU A 74 -3.41 -7.71 1.42
C LEU A 74 -3.51 -9.05 0.64
N PRO A 75 -4.68 -9.52 0.18
CA PRO A 75 -4.76 -10.75 -0.62
C PRO A 75 -3.96 -10.68 -1.94
N ALA A 76 -3.88 -9.51 -2.58
CA ALA A 76 -3.11 -9.35 -3.81
C ALA A 76 -1.60 -9.39 -3.52
N LEU A 77 -1.16 -8.79 -2.41
CA LEU A 77 0.24 -8.86 -1.97
C LEU A 77 0.66 -10.28 -1.58
N LEU A 78 -0.21 -11.04 -0.92
CA LEU A 78 0.05 -12.44 -0.58
C LEU A 78 0.25 -13.29 -1.83
N LYS A 79 -0.56 -13.08 -2.88
CA LYS A 79 -0.35 -13.75 -4.18
C LYS A 79 0.98 -13.37 -4.83
N ASP A 80 1.34 -12.08 -4.79
CA ASP A 80 2.63 -11.64 -5.33
C ASP A 80 3.82 -12.25 -4.56
N LEU A 81 3.70 -12.42 -3.24
CA LEU A 81 4.71 -13.07 -2.39
C LEU A 81 4.79 -14.58 -2.64
N GLU A 82 3.65 -15.24 -2.85
CA GLU A 82 3.58 -16.67 -3.20
C GLU A 82 4.31 -16.95 -4.52
N GLU A 83 4.14 -16.11 -5.54
CA GLU A 83 4.80 -16.25 -6.85
C GLU A 83 6.33 -16.19 -6.79
N ILE A 84 6.89 -15.55 -5.75
CA ILE A 84 8.34 -15.46 -5.50
C ILE A 84 8.80 -16.44 -4.41
N ASN A 85 8.00 -17.48 -4.13
CA ASN A 85 8.26 -18.52 -3.13
C ASN A 85 8.50 -17.99 -1.72
N THR A 86 7.82 -16.89 -1.35
CA THR A 86 7.85 -16.33 0.00
C THR A 86 6.51 -16.59 0.67
N ASN A 87 6.47 -17.51 1.65
CA ASN A 87 5.28 -17.77 2.43
C ASN A 87 5.22 -16.83 3.64
N MET A 88 4.25 -15.92 3.64
CA MET A 88 3.99 -15.01 4.76
C MET A 88 2.62 -15.33 5.38
N SER A 89 2.52 -15.22 6.71
CA SER A 89 1.25 -15.41 7.43
C SER A 89 0.40 -14.15 7.40
N PRO A 90 -0.88 -14.22 6.97
CA PRO A 90 -1.77 -13.07 6.86
C PRO A 90 -2.25 -12.50 8.21
N ASP A 91 -1.82 -13.09 9.32
CA ASP A 91 -2.35 -12.76 10.64
C ASP A 91 -1.38 -11.91 11.44
N ILE A 92 -1.92 -10.84 12.03
CA ILE A 92 -1.30 -10.10 13.12
C ILE A 92 -2.13 -10.33 14.36
N GLU A 93 -1.49 -10.85 15.41
CA GLU A 93 -2.02 -10.84 16.76
C GLU A 93 -1.55 -9.58 17.49
N GLY A 94 -2.45 -8.93 18.21
CA GLY A 94 -2.12 -7.81 19.09
C GLY A 94 -2.97 -6.57 18.88
N PRO A 95 -2.69 -5.51 19.67
CA PRO A 95 -3.39 -4.24 19.55
C PRO A 95 -3.03 -3.51 18.26
N PRO A 96 -3.86 -2.53 17.82
CA PRO A 96 -3.50 -1.64 16.72
C PRO A 96 -2.13 -0.99 16.95
N PRO A 97 -1.28 -0.87 15.92
CA PRO A 97 -0.04 -0.12 16.04
C PRO A 97 -0.28 1.33 16.47
N ASN A 98 0.66 1.93 17.21
CA ASN A 98 0.52 3.29 17.76
C ASN A 98 0.36 4.41 16.71
N TYR A 99 0.73 4.16 15.45
CA TYR A 99 0.56 5.09 14.33
C TYR A 99 -0.82 4.96 13.64
N ILE A 100 -1.62 3.96 14.03
CA ILE A 100 -3.00 3.78 13.56
C ILE A 100 -3.95 4.41 14.58
N ASP A 101 -4.60 5.49 14.17
CA ASP A 101 -5.57 6.20 14.99
C ASP A 101 -7.00 5.76 14.62
N LEU A 102 -7.68 5.14 15.57
CA LEU A 102 -9.06 4.63 15.44
C LEU A 102 -10.06 5.47 16.25
N SER A 103 -9.70 6.68 16.66
CA SER A 103 -10.55 7.54 17.50
C SER A 103 -11.80 8.06 16.81
N SER A 104 -11.80 8.10 15.48
CA SER A 104 -12.91 8.62 14.65
C SER A 104 -12.84 8.11 13.22
N ASP A 105 -13.97 8.16 12.51
CA ASP A 105 -14.02 7.91 11.07
C ASP A 105 -13.09 8.87 10.30
N ALA A 106 -12.95 10.12 10.75
CA ALA A 106 -12.04 11.09 10.13
C ALA A 106 -10.56 10.65 10.22
N ALA A 107 -10.11 10.17 11.38
CA ALA A 107 -8.77 9.63 11.55
C ALA A 107 -8.53 8.43 10.62
N ILE A 108 -9.49 7.51 10.56
CA ILE A 108 -9.38 6.29 9.76
C ILE A 108 -9.35 6.61 8.26
N LEU A 109 -10.26 7.47 7.78
CA LEU A 109 -10.30 7.92 6.39
C LEU A 109 -9.04 8.68 6.01
N GLY A 110 -8.43 9.43 6.92
CA GLY A 110 -7.13 10.07 6.73
C GLY A 110 -6.01 9.06 6.44
N ALA A 111 -5.90 8.00 7.23
CA ALA A 111 -4.94 6.92 6.98
C ALA A 111 -5.27 6.16 5.68
N MET A 112 -6.54 5.86 5.43
CA MET A 112 -6.98 5.21 4.20
C MET A 112 -6.64 6.03 2.95
N TYR A 113 -6.63 7.37 3.02
CA TYR A 113 -6.22 8.21 1.88
C TYR A 113 -4.83 7.86 1.37
N VAL A 114 -3.90 7.53 2.28
CA VAL A 114 -2.54 7.11 1.93
C VAL A 114 -2.55 5.75 1.22
N LEU A 115 -3.27 4.77 1.78
CA LEU A 115 -3.35 3.41 1.22
C LEU A 115 -4.08 3.37 -0.13
N GLU A 116 -5.17 4.11 -0.26
CA GLU A 116 -5.91 4.26 -1.53
C GLU A 116 -5.08 5.03 -2.55
N GLY A 117 -4.46 6.14 -2.15
CA GLY A 117 -3.63 6.98 -3.01
C GLY A 117 -2.41 6.24 -3.58
N ALA A 118 -1.81 5.33 -2.81
CA ALA A 118 -0.69 4.50 -3.26
C ALA A 118 -1.02 3.62 -4.49
N THR A 119 -2.31 3.35 -4.75
CA THR A 119 -2.74 2.55 -5.91
C THR A 119 -2.79 3.33 -7.23
N LEU A 120 -2.81 4.67 -7.19
CA LEU A 120 -3.04 5.51 -8.37
C LEU A 120 -1.96 5.38 -9.44
N GLY A 121 -0.70 5.16 -9.01
CA GLY A 121 0.42 4.90 -9.91
C GLY A 121 0.44 3.46 -10.47
N GLY A 122 -0.40 2.56 -9.97
CA GLY A 122 -0.31 1.11 -10.22
C GLY A 122 -0.31 0.73 -11.69
N ASN A 123 -1.20 1.32 -12.50
CA ASN A 123 -1.29 1.06 -13.93
C ASN A 123 -0.04 1.50 -14.72
N VAL A 124 0.67 2.52 -14.25
CA VAL A 124 1.94 2.97 -14.87
C VAL A 124 3.09 2.11 -14.38
N ILE A 125 3.15 1.85 -13.07
CA ILE A 125 4.18 1.02 -12.44
C ILE A 125 4.17 -0.38 -13.05
N VAL A 126 3.01 -1.05 -13.14
CA VAL A 126 2.92 -2.42 -13.67
C VAL A 126 3.39 -2.52 -15.12
N LYS A 127 3.12 -1.50 -15.95
CA LYS A 127 3.62 -1.46 -17.34
C LYS A 127 5.14 -1.43 -17.38
N ARG A 128 5.77 -0.64 -16.50
CA ARG A 128 7.24 -0.58 -16.39
C ARG A 128 7.83 -1.87 -15.86
N LEU A 129 7.23 -2.45 -14.82
CA LEU A 129 7.68 -3.72 -14.25
C LEU A 129 7.62 -4.87 -15.27
N LYS A 130 6.54 -4.94 -16.06
CA LYS A 130 6.39 -5.96 -17.13
C LYS A 130 7.43 -5.86 -18.24
N THR A 131 8.07 -4.71 -18.42
CA THR A 131 9.13 -4.51 -19.44
C THR A 131 10.54 -4.44 -18.86
N ASN A 132 10.71 -4.57 -17.55
CA ASN A 132 12.01 -4.49 -16.89
C ASN A 132 12.80 -5.79 -17.12
N GLU A 133 13.99 -5.70 -17.69
CA GLU A 133 14.83 -6.86 -18.06
C GLU A 133 15.22 -7.74 -16.87
N HIS A 134 15.34 -7.17 -15.67
CA HIS A 134 15.63 -7.93 -14.44
C HIS A 134 14.42 -8.69 -13.89
N LEU A 135 13.20 -8.33 -14.31
CA LEU A 135 11.95 -8.93 -13.82
C LEU A 135 11.26 -9.82 -14.86
N VAL A 136 11.42 -9.55 -16.16
CA VAL A 136 10.82 -10.35 -17.26
C VAL A 136 11.08 -11.86 -17.10
N PRO A 137 12.30 -12.35 -16.80
CA PRO A 137 12.56 -13.78 -16.62
C PRO A 137 11.80 -14.43 -15.46
N ARG A 138 11.24 -13.63 -14.53
CA ARG A 138 10.49 -14.12 -13.36
C ARG A 138 9.03 -14.42 -13.68
N ASN A 139 8.49 -13.89 -14.79
CA ASN A 139 7.11 -14.12 -15.24
C ASN A 139 6.04 -13.87 -14.15
N LEU A 140 6.17 -12.75 -13.42
CA LEU A 140 5.28 -12.37 -12.31
C LEU A 140 3.99 -11.70 -12.81
N ASN A 141 2.92 -11.83 -12.05
CA ASN A 141 1.62 -11.23 -12.39
C ASN A 141 1.44 -9.81 -11.87
N TYR A 142 2.10 -9.40 -10.77
CA TYR A 142 1.98 -8.06 -10.16
C TYR A 142 0.55 -7.73 -9.69
N HIS A 143 -0.08 -8.64 -8.96
CA HIS A 143 -1.45 -8.55 -8.48
C HIS A 143 -1.71 -7.26 -7.68
N TYR A 144 -0.79 -6.86 -6.80
CA TYR A 144 -0.94 -5.66 -5.96
C TYR A 144 -1.11 -4.38 -6.79
N TYR A 145 -0.26 -4.18 -7.80
CA TYR A 145 -0.32 -3.00 -8.68
C TYR A 145 -1.54 -2.99 -9.61
N GLN A 146 -2.25 -4.12 -9.70
CA GLN A 146 -3.45 -4.29 -10.51
C GLN A 146 -4.70 -4.54 -9.64
N VAL A 147 -4.63 -4.33 -8.32
CA VAL A 147 -5.69 -4.66 -7.36
C VAL A 147 -7.08 -4.11 -7.75
N TYR A 148 -7.10 -2.95 -8.42
CA TYR A 148 -8.34 -2.34 -8.91
C TYR A 148 -8.52 -2.42 -10.42
N GLY A 149 -7.48 -2.72 -11.19
CA GLY A 149 -7.49 -2.71 -12.66
C GLY A 149 -8.22 -1.47 -13.22
N ASP A 150 -9.24 -1.72 -14.03
CA ASP A 150 -10.04 -0.67 -14.68
C ASP A 150 -10.95 0.11 -13.71
N GLN A 151 -11.19 -0.41 -12.50
CA GLN A 151 -12.01 0.26 -11.49
C GLN A 151 -11.23 1.30 -10.67
N LEU A 152 -9.90 1.42 -10.85
CA LEU A 152 -9.03 2.31 -10.08
C LEU A 152 -9.60 3.74 -9.98
N GLY A 153 -9.94 4.34 -11.12
CA GLY A 153 -10.44 5.71 -11.16
C GLY A 153 -11.79 5.88 -10.45
N ALA A 154 -12.69 4.91 -10.61
CA ALA A 154 -14.01 4.94 -9.98
C ALA A 154 -13.91 4.77 -8.45
N LYS A 155 -13.10 3.82 -7.98
CA LYS A 155 -12.87 3.59 -6.54
C LYS A 155 -12.20 4.77 -5.87
N TRP A 156 -11.24 5.41 -6.54
CA TRP A 156 -10.62 6.63 -6.04
C TRP A 156 -11.60 7.79 -5.93
N LYS A 157 -12.39 8.02 -6.99
CA LYS A 157 -13.41 9.07 -6.99
C LYS A 157 -14.42 8.89 -5.85
N GLN A 158 -14.98 7.68 -5.70
CA GLN A 158 -15.90 7.36 -4.62
C GLN A 158 -15.28 7.58 -3.24
N PHE A 159 -14.01 7.21 -3.07
CA PHE A 159 -13.29 7.44 -1.81
C PHE A 159 -13.15 8.93 -1.51
N LEU A 160 -12.76 9.74 -2.51
CA LEU A 160 -12.67 11.18 -2.34
C LEU A 160 -14.02 11.84 -2.04
N GLU A 161 -15.11 11.36 -2.64
CA GLU A 161 -16.46 11.85 -2.31
C GLU A 161 -16.75 11.67 -0.83
N VAL A 162 -16.53 10.47 -0.28
CA VAL A 162 -16.69 10.19 1.16
C VAL A 162 -15.73 11.02 2.03
N LEU A 163 -14.45 11.08 1.67
CA LEU A 163 -13.46 11.81 2.43
C LEU A 163 -13.79 13.30 2.53
N ASN A 164 -14.33 13.90 1.47
CA ASN A 164 -14.66 15.32 1.47
C ASN A 164 -15.99 15.66 2.15
N GLU A 165 -16.77 14.68 2.58
CA GLU A 165 -17.95 14.88 3.43
C GLU A 165 -17.59 15.07 4.91
N ILE A 166 -16.34 14.80 5.29
CA ILE A 166 -15.86 15.02 6.67
C ILE A 166 -16.03 16.52 7.03
N PRO A 167 -16.62 16.84 8.20
CA PRO A 167 -16.75 18.21 8.67
C PRO A 167 -15.41 18.92 8.82
N GLU A 168 -15.38 20.22 8.57
CA GLU A 168 -14.14 20.99 8.64
C GLU A 168 -13.47 20.96 10.03
N THR A 169 -14.26 20.81 11.09
CA THR A 169 -13.78 20.64 12.47
C THR A 169 -12.95 19.37 12.69
N GLU A 170 -13.08 18.36 11.82
CA GLU A 170 -12.36 17.08 11.91
C GLU A 170 -11.27 16.92 10.85
N HIS A 171 -11.11 17.91 9.95
CA HIS A 171 -10.10 17.88 8.90
C HIS A 171 -8.68 17.66 9.44
N GLN A 172 -8.34 18.32 10.56
CA GLN A 172 -6.99 18.19 11.14
C GLN A 172 -6.71 16.76 11.59
N THR A 173 -7.70 16.09 12.19
CA THR A 173 -7.60 14.68 12.59
C THR A 173 -7.28 13.76 11.41
N ALA A 174 -7.95 13.96 10.27
CA ALA A 174 -7.66 13.20 9.05
C ALA A 174 -6.26 13.49 8.49
N ILE A 175 -5.84 14.76 8.50
CA ILE A 175 -4.50 15.17 8.04
C ILE A 175 -3.41 14.54 8.92
N ASP A 176 -3.54 14.64 10.24
CA ASP A 176 -2.56 14.10 11.19
C ASP A 176 -2.44 12.57 11.06
N SER A 177 -3.56 11.88 10.85
CA SER A 177 -3.57 10.44 10.61
C SER A 177 -2.85 10.05 9.31
N ALA A 178 -3.10 10.79 8.22
CA ALA A 178 -2.39 10.58 6.95
C ALA A 178 -0.89 10.82 7.09
N VAL A 179 -0.49 11.90 7.78
CA VAL A 179 0.92 12.24 8.05
C VAL A 179 1.59 11.13 8.85
N ARG A 180 1.00 10.66 9.95
CA ARG A 180 1.57 9.58 10.79
C ARG A 180 1.78 8.29 10.01
N LEU A 181 0.84 7.92 9.13
CA LEU A 181 0.99 6.73 8.29
C LEU A 181 2.13 6.90 7.28
N PHE A 182 2.24 8.06 6.63
CA PHE A 182 3.37 8.37 5.76
C PHE A 182 4.72 8.32 6.51
N GLU A 183 4.82 8.95 7.67
CA GLU A 183 6.03 8.94 8.52
C GLU A 183 6.46 7.51 8.85
N ARG A 184 5.50 6.63 9.18
CA ARG A 184 5.74 5.21 9.41
C ARG A 184 6.29 4.53 8.15
N MET A 185 5.65 4.74 7.00
CA MET A 185 6.09 4.15 5.73
C MET A 185 7.48 4.63 5.32
N THR A 186 7.81 5.91 5.56
CA THR A 186 9.13 6.46 5.25
C THR A 186 10.23 5.95 6.20
N SER A 187 9.88 5.62 7.45
CA SER A 187 10.86 5.16 8.46
C SER A 187 11.22 3.68 8.32
N ASN A 188 10.38 2.86 7.68
CA ASN A 188 10.55 1.40 7.59
C ASN A 188 11.77 0.92 6.77
N LYS A 189 12.43 1.80 6.00
CA LYS A 189 13.60 1.40 5.18
C LYS A 189 14.83 1.01 6.02
N VAL A 190 14.90 1.42 7.29
CA VAL A 190 16.03 1.09 8.18
C VAL A 190 15.98 -0.37 8.66
N ALA A 191 14.79 -0.96 8.82
CA ALA A 191 14.64 -2.31 9.36
C ALA A 191 14.81 -3.43 8.31
N VAL A 192 14.43 -3.19 7.05
CA VAL A 192 14.43 -4.22 5.99
C VAL A 192 15.82 -4.49 5.39
N LYS A 193 16.80 -3.57 5.57
CA LYS A 193 18.19 -3.81 5.15
C LYS A 193 18.85 -5.03 5.80
N THR A 194 18.24 -5.59 6.85
CA THR A 194 18.76 -6.74 7.62
C THR A 194 18.06 -8.06 7.27
N VAL A 195 17.04 -8.06 6.41
CA VAL A 195 16.33 -9.29 6.01
C VAL A 195 17.03 -9.91 4.80
N THR A 196 17.86 -10.92 5.06
CA THR A 196 18.37 -11.80 4.01
C THR A 196 17.18 -12.60 3.46
N VAL A 197 16.71 -12.26 2.26
CA VAL A 197 15.68 -13.06 1.57
C VAL A 197 16.33 -14.38 1.17
N THR A 198 16.02 -15.45 1.90
CA THR A 198 16.42 -16.80 1.52
C THR A 198 15.50 -17.27 0.40
N LEU A 199 15.93 -17.10 -0.85
CA LEU A 199 15.22 -17.67 -2.00
C LEU A 199 15.22 -19.18 -1.86
N VAL A 200 14.05 -19.79 -1.66
CA VAL A 200 13.91 -21.25 -1.74
C VAL A 200 14.08 -21.62 -3.22
N PRO A 201 15.07 -22.47 -3.58
CA PRO A 201 15.24 -22.86 -4.97
C PRO A 201 14.01 -23.65 -5.44
N PRO A 202 13.63 -23.54 -6.74
CA PRO A 202 12.52 -24.30 -7.27
C PRO A 202 12.77 -25.81 -7.08
N PRO A 203 11.71 -26.62 -6.89
CA PRO A 203 11.87 -28.07 -6.81
C PRO A 203 12.53 -28.58 -8.09
N PRO A 204 13.41 -29.60 -8.00
CA PRO A 204 14.05 -30.16 -9.17
C PRO A 204 12.98 -30.66 -10.14
N VAL A 205 13.06 -30.21 -11.39
CA VAL A 205 12.23 -30.72 -12.47
C VAL A 205 12.55 -32.21 -12.60
N GLY A 206 11.58 -33.05 -12.27
CA GLY A 206 11.73 -34.51 -12.37
C GLY A 206 12.08 -34.91 -13.80
N PHE A 207 13.10 -35.76 -13.94
CA PHE A 207 13.42 -36.48 -15.17
C PHE A 207 12.47 -37.66 -15.36
#